data_AF-A0A2D8XB46-F1
#
_entry.id   AF-A0A2D8XB46-F1
#
_cell.length_a   1.000
_cell.length_b   1.000
_cell.length_c   1.000
_cell.angle_alpha   90.00
_cell.angle_beta   90.00
_cell.angle_gamma   90.00
#
_symmetry.space_group_name_H-M   'P 1'
#
loop_
_entity.id
_entity.type
_entity.pdbx_description
1 polymer ?
#
loop_
_entity_poly.entity_id
_entity_poly.type
_entity_poly.pdbx_seq_one_letter_code
_entity_poly.pdbx_strand_id
1 'polypeptide(L)' 'MNAKGRAAAKRKTGANLKPPVTKKPSSLKPGSKSAKRRKSFCARMSGMKGATSKGGKLTPKGASLKRWNC' A
#
# COMPACT_ATOMS: atom_id res chain seq x y z
N MET A 1 -1.37 4.30 -0.36
CA MET A 1 -0.86 5.53 -1.04
C MET A 1 -2.01 6.26 -1.74
N ASN A 2 -2.21 7.54 -1.45
CA ASN A 2 -3.28 8.36 -2.04
C ASN A 2 -2.92 8.81 -3.48
N ALA A 3 -3.88 9.40 -4.20
CA ALA A 3 -3.67 9.86 -5.57
C ALA A 3 -2.55 10.91 -5.68
N LYS A 4 -2.51 11.89 -4.76
CA LYS A 4 -1.47 12.92 -4.70
C LYS A 4 -0.07 12.32 -4.53
N GLY A 5 0.10 11.32 -3.67
CA GLY A 5 1.37 10.62 -3.50
C GLY A 5 1.81 9.92 -4.78
N ARG A 6 0.90 9.26 -5.50
CA ARG A 6 1.22 8.60 -6.78
C ARG A 6 1.60 9.61 -7.86
N ALA A 7 0.89 10.73 -7.94
CA ALA A 7 1.23 11.82 -8.85
C ALA A 7 2.60 12.43 -8.53
N ALA A 8 2.90 12.67 -7.25
CA ALA A 8 4.20 13.16 -6.80
C ALA A 8 5.34 12.18 -7.12
N ALA A 9 5.14 10.88 -6.88
CA ALA A 9 6.12 9.85 -7.24
C ALA A 9 6.33 9.79 -8.76
N LYS A 10 5.25 9.81 -9.55
CA LYS A 10 5.36 9.84 -11.02
C LYS A 10 6.12 11.06 -11.52
N ARG A 11 5.89 12.25 -10.93
CA ARG A 11 6.61 13.48 -11.28
C ARG A 11 8.08 13.46 -10.88
N LYS A 12 8.42 12.88 -9.72
CA LYS A 12 9.79 12.90 -9.18
C LYS A 12 10.67 11.78 -9.71
N THR A 13 10.11 10.58 -9.91
CA THR A 13 10.89 9.37 -10.23
C THR A 13 10.42 8.67 -11.50
N GLY A 14 9.41 9.22 -12.20
CA GLY A 14 8.80 8.55 -13.35
C GLY A 14 7.95 7.32 -12.99
N ALA A 15 7.85 6.96 -11.70
CA ALA A 15 7.22 5.70 -11.29
C ALA A 15 5.71 5.70 -11.56
N ASN A 16 5.23 4.75 -12.38
CA ASN A 16 3.81 4.55 -12.66
C ASN A 16 3.15 3.67 -11.58
N LEU A 17 3.04 4.24 -10.37
CA LEU A 17 2.47 3.54 -9.22
C LEU A 17 0.98 3.25 -9.42
N LYS A 18 0.59 2.00 -9.17
CA LYS A 18 -0.80 1.56 -9.26
C LYS A 18 -1.61 1.98 -8.01
N PRO A 19 -2.93 2.19 -8.15
CA PRO A 19 -3.79 2.51 -7.02
C PRO A 19 -3.89 1.34 -6.03
N PRO A 20 -4.10 1.65 -4.73
CA PRO A 20 -4.34 0.64 -3.72
C PRO A 20 -5.59 -0.17 -4.02
N VAL A 21 -5.56 -1.44 -3.62
CA VAL A 21 -6.75 -2.27 -3.62
C VAL A 21 -7.57 -1.88 -2.39
N THR A 22 -8.65 -1.15 -2.60
CA THR A 22 -9.53 -0.65 -1.54
C THR A 22 -10.54 -1.70 -1.06
N LYS A 23 -10.81 -2.72 -1.88
CA LYS A 23 -11.67 -3.85 -1.52
C LYS A 23 -11.04 -4.66 -0.38
N LYS A 24 -11.89 -5.17 0.52
CA LYS A 24 -11.48 -6.05 1.61
C LYS A 24 -10.83 -7.33 1.03
N PRO A 25 -9.83 -7.91 1.70
CA PRO A 25 -9.16 -9.11 1.19
C PRO A 25 -10.12 -10.29 1.00
N SER A 26 -11.12 -10.42 1.88
CA SER A 26 -12.16 -11.45 1.83
C SER A 26 -13.12 -11.32 0.65
N SER A 27 -13.31 -10.12 0.10
CA SER A 27 -14.15 -9.90 -1.10
C SER A 27 -13.37 -9.94 -2.41
N LEU A 28 -12.06 -10.20 -2.35
CA LEU A 28 -11.23 -10.41 -3.53
C LEU A 28 -11.20 -11.89 -3.88
N LYS A 29 -11.53 -12.23 -5.13
CA LYS A 29 -11.34 -13.59 -5.63
C LYS A 29 -9.87 -14.01 -5.45
N PRO A 30 -9.60 -15.15 -4.78
CA PRO A 30 -8.25 -15.70 -4.67
C PRO A 30 -7.60 -15.83 -6.04
N GLY A 31 -6.33 -15.43 -6.15
CA GLY A 31 -5.58 -15.49 -7.41
C GLY A 31 -5.89 -14.40 -8.44
N SER A 32 -6.88 -13.53 -8.21
CA SER A 32 -7.15 -12.38 -9.09
C SER A 32 -5.97 -11.42 -9.17
N LYS A 33 -5.87 -10.65 -10.27
CA LYS A 33 -4.82 -9.61 -10.45
C LYS A 33 -4.77 -8.64 -9.27
N SER A 34 -5.93 -8.27 -8.72
CA SER A 34 -6.02 -7.39 -7.53
C SER A 34 -5.51 -8.07 -6.27
N ALA A 35 -5.88 -9.33 -6.01
CA ALA A 35 -5.40 -10.09 -4.86
C ALA A 35 -3.87 -10.28 -4.90
N LYS A 36 -3.32 -10.65 -6.07
CA LYS A 36 -1.87 -10.80 -6.29
C LYS A 36 -1.14 -9.46 -6.09
N ARG A 37 -1.67 -8.36 -6.62
CA ARG A 37 -1.08 -7.02 -6.43
C ARG A 37 -1.08 -6.58 -4.97
N ARG A 38 -2.17 -6.82 -4.23
CA ARG A 38 -2.20 -6.59 -2.78
C ARG A 38 -1.15 -7.44 -2.07
N LYS A 39 -1.10 -8.75 -2.32
CA LYS A 39 -0.13 -9.68 -1.69
C LYS A 39 1.30 -9.21 -1.91
N SER A 40 1.65 -8.83 -3.14
CA SER A 40 2.98 -8.31 -3.48
C SER A 40 3.30 -7.00 -2.73
N PHE A 41 2.35 -6.06 -2.67
CA PHE A 41 2.53 -4.81 -1.93
C PHE A 41 2.73 -5.06 -0.43
N CYS A 42 1.87 -5.88 0.20
CA CYS A 42 1.98 -6.18 1.62
C CYS A 42 3.33 -6.85 1.94
N ALA A 43 3.78 -7.81 1.13
CA ALA A 43 5.06 -8.48 1.32
C ALA A 43 6.25 -7.49 1.26
N ARG A 44 6.28 -6.61 0.25
CA ARG A 44 7.33 -5.59 0.11
C ARG A 44 7.36 -4.62 1.28
N MET A 45 6.19 -4.21 1.77
CA MET A 45 6.09 -3.27 2.89
C MET A 45 6.32 -3.93 4.26
N SER A 46 6.09 -5.23 4.41
CA SER A 46 6.28 -5.96 5.66
C SER A 46 7.74 -5.96 6.12
N GLY A 47 8.70 -6.02 5.19
CA GLY A 47 10.13 -6.02 5.50
C GLY A 47 10.73 -4.65 5.86
N MET A 48 10.01 -3.55 5.65
CA MET A 48 10.48 -2.21 6.01
C MET A 48 10.24 -1.94 7.50
N LYS A 49 11.17 -1.33 8.23
CA LYS A 49 10.93 -0.88 9.62
C LYS A 49 9.98 0.33 9.67
N GLY A 50 9.36 0.59 10.82
CA GLY A 50 8.65 1.86 11.09
C GLY A 50 7.22 1.99 10.54
N ALA A 51 6.38 0.96 10.66
CA ALA A 51 4.93 1.12 10.38
C ALA A 51 4.22 1.97 11.45
N THR A 52 4.76 1.97 12.66
CA THR A 52 4.25 2.68 13.83
C THR A 52 5.35 3.58 14.37
N SER A 53 5.00 4.81 14.76
CA SER A 53 5.91 5.75 15.42
C SER A 53 6.01 5.44 16.92
N LYS A 54 7.01 6.03 17.59
CA LYS A 54 7.29 5.85 19.04
C LYS A 54 6.09 6.17 19.94
N GLY A 55 5.16 7.01 19.48
CA GLY A 55 3.91 7.37 20.18
C GLY A 55 2.66 6.64 19.68
N GLY A 56 2.78 5.45 19.09
CA GLY A 56 1.63 4.64 18.64
C GLY A 56 0.91 5.14 17.38
N LYS A 57 1.26 6.32 16.88
CA LYS A 57 0.69 6.88 15.64
C LYS A 57 1.20 6.12 14.42
N LEU A 58 0.30 5.86 13.47
CA LEU A 58 0.66 5.29 12.18
C LEU A 58 1.57 6.26 11.41
N THR A 59 2.70 5.77 10.92
CA THR A 59 3.54 6.53 10.01
C THR A 59 2.87 6.62 8.63
N PRO A 60 3.38 7.43 7.69
CA PRO A 60 2.91 7.40 6.30
C PRO A 60 2.91 5.99 5.67
N LYS A 61 3.85 5.14 6.13
CA LYS A 61 3.89 3.71 5.84
C LYS A 61 2.70 2.97 6.46
N GLY A 62 2.48 3.09 7.77
CA GLY A 62 1.36 2.45 8.46
C GLY A 62 0.00 2.83 7.88
N ALA A 63 -0.19 4.12 7.59
CA ALA A 63 -1.37 4.62 6.89
C ALA A 63 -1.52 4.06 5.47
N SER A 64 -0.41 3.73 4.80
CA SER A 64 -0.44 3.07 3.51
C SER A 64 -0.79 1.59 3.61
N LEU A 65 -0.24 0.85 4.58
CA LEU A 65 -0.61 -0.55 4.84
C LEU A 65 -2.11 -0.68 5.06
N LYS A 66 -2.66 0.12 5.99
CA LYS A 66 -4.10 0.16 6.30
C LYS A 66 -4.97 0.41 5.05
N ARG A 67 -4.55 1.33 4.17
CA ARG A 67 -5.28 1.64 2.92
C ARG A 67 -5.25 0.51 1.88
N TRP A 68 -4.22 -0.32 1.90
CA TRP A 68 -4.10 -1.50 1.04
C TRP A 68 -4.75 -2.74 1.67
N ASN A 69 -5.39 -2.57 2.84
CA ASN A 69 -5.88 -3.64 3.69
C ASN A 69 -4.79 -4.68 3.97
N CYS A 70 -3.55 -4.24 4.09
CA CYS A 70 -2.48 -4.96 4.76
C CYS A 70 -2.55 -4.55 6.24
#